data_AF-A0A0F8XPW8-F1
#
_entry.id   AF-A0A0F8XPW8-F1
#
_cell.length_a   1.000
_cell.length_b   1.000
_cell.length_c   1.000
_cell.angle_alpha   90.00
_cell.angle_beta   90.00
_cell.angle_gamma   90.00
#
_symmetry.space_group_name_H-M   'P 1'
#
loop_
_entity.id
_entity.type
_entity.pdbx_description
1 polymer ?
#
loop_
_entity_poly.entity_id
_entity_poly.type
_entity_poly.pdbx_seq_one_letter_code
_entity_poly.pdbx_strand_id
1 'polypeptide(L)'
;AKVRNLQAELRRRPTTAPNEAQLAAARLAGEQHLARAHRATVRELSRANEAVIREVERLRKHLGALTPISDSLDQLARKAYGFAGTEPTAPNRPSNTAVAKPPERIVAAPRQDVEKPRPSTQRDEHDGLPGPYRRILNAIAWFETIGIDEPNRIAVSFVAGYKAGTGTINTYFGRLNSTGLIHYPSSGCVALTDEGRRQSQPPDMPATTEALHQAVYEVLPGPLGRILKELVAAYPESVDRTNLALSAGYSPGTGTFNTYIGRLRSLGLIGYPTTGQIVARPILFLGNG
;
A
#
# COMPACT_ATOMS: atom_id res chain seq x y z
N ALA A 1 15.45 4.27 68.30
CA ALA A 1 15.29 5.57 69.02
C ALA A 1 14.68 6.67 68.14
N LYS A 2 15.23 6.95 66.94
CA LYS A 2 14.82 8.09 66.08
C LYS A 2 13.36 8.07 65.60
N VAL A 3 12.83 6.89 65.23
CA VAL A 3 11.42 6.72 64.81
C VAL A 3 10.44 6.97 65.95
N ARG A 4 10.78 6.54 67.18
CA ARG A 4 9.96 6.79 68.39
C ARG A 4 9.92 8.28 68.75
N ASN A 5 11.03 8.99 68.55
CA ASN A 5 11.09 10.43 68.82
C ASN A 5 10.24 11.23 67.82
N LEU A 6 10.30 10.87 66.53
CA LEU A 6 9.46 11.46 65.47
C LEU A 6 7.97 11.24 65.70
N GLN A 7 7.56 10.05 66.16
CA GLN A 7 6.15 9.77 66.48
C GLN A 7 5.65 10.55 67.71
N ALA A 8 6.50 10.77 68.71
CA ALA A 8 6.16 11.59 69.88
C ALA A 8 6.06 13.07 69.52
N GLU A 9 6.92 13.55 68.62
CA GLU A 9 6.93 14.94 68.14
C GLU A 9 5.72 15.25 67.23
N LEU A 10 5.29 14.30 66.40
CA LEU A 10 4.06 14.40 65.60
C LEU A 10 2.79 14.48 66.46
N ARG A 11 2.76 13.81 67.61
CA ARG A 11 1.62 13.87 68.55
C ARG A 11 1.50 15.18 69.32
N ARG A 12 2.60 15.94 69.44
CA ARG A 12 2.63 17.22 70.18
C ARG A 12 2.28 18.42 69.32
N ARG A 13 2.28 18.30 67.99
CA ARG A 13 1.88 19.40 67.11
C ARG A 13 0.35 19.49 67.06
N PRO A 14 -0.26 20.61 67.46
CA PRO A 14 -1.69 20.81 67.26
C PRO A 14 -1.98 20.69 65.77
N THR A 15 -2.74 19.66 65.41
CA THR A 15 -3.11 19.38 64.02
C THR A 15 -4.27 20.30 63.68
N THR A 16 -3.97 21.57 63.41
CA THR A 16 -4.96 22.47 62.84
C THR A 16 -5.28 21.94 61.46
N ALA A 17 -6.50 21.45 61.25
CA ALA A 17 -6.93 20.99 59.95
C ALA A 17 -6.70 22.12 58.93
N PRO A 18 -6.04 21.84 57.79
CA PRO A 18 -5.79 22.87 56.79
C PRO A 18 -7.13 23.45 56.35
N ASN A 19 -7.23 24.78 56.31
CA ASN A 19 -8.46 25.42 55.86
C ASN A 19 -8.65 25.20 54.35
N GLU A 20 -9.88 25.41 53.87
CA GLU A 20 -10.25 25.18 52.46
C GLU A 20 -9.37 25.97 51.48
N ALA A 21 -8.95 27.18 51.86
CA ALA A 21 -8.02 28.00 51.07
C ALA A 21 -6.63 27.35 50.93
N GLN A 22 -6.10 26.75 52.00
CA GLN A 22 -4.82 26.03 51.96
C GLN A 22 -4.90 24.78 51.08
N LEU A 23 -6.03 24.05 51.11
CA LEU A 23 -6.26 22.90 50.25
C LEU A 23 -6.39 23.28 48.77
N ALA A 24 -7.11 24.37 48.47
CA ALA A 24 -7.23 24.89 47.11
C ALA A 24 -5.88 25.36 46.54
N ALA A 25 -5.09 26.09 47.34
CA ALA A 25 -3.74 26.52 46.97
C ALA A 25 -2.80 25.33 46.70
N ALA A 26 -2.88 24.28 47.54
CA ALA A 26 -2.09 23.07 47.34
C ALA A 26 -2.47 22.31 46.06
N ARG A 27 -3.78 22.22 45.74
CA ARG A 27 -4.26 21.61 44.48
C ARG A 27 -3.75 22.37 43.26
N LEU A 28 -3.91 23.70 43.25
CA LEU A 28 -3.44 24.54 42.15
C LEU A 28 -1.92 24.44 41.96
N ALA A 29 -1.15 24.42 43.06
CA ALA A 29 0.30 24.23 42.99
C ALA A 29 0.67 22.85 42.42
N GLY A 30 -0.05 21.79 42.81
CA GLY A 30 0.11 20.44 42.28
C GLY A 30 -0.17 20.36 40.77
N GLU A 31 -1.27 20.95 40.31
CA GLU A 31 -1.64 21.01 38.89
C GLU A 31 -0.60 21.78 38.07
N GLN A 32 -0.13 22.93 38.59
CA GLN A 32 0.92 23.70 37.92
C GLN A 32 2.23 22.93 37.83
N HIS A 33 2.61 22.19 38.88
CA HIS A 33 3.80 21.34 38.88
C HIS A 33 3.68 20.21 37.85
N LEU A 34 2.54 19.52 37.81
CA LEU A 34 2.27 18.45 36.85
C LEU A 34 2.29 18.99 35.40
N ALA A 35 1.67 20.14 35.15
CA ALA A 35 1.67 20.78 33.83
C ALA A 35 3.06 21.25 33.39
N ARG A 36 3.94 21.63 34.33
CA ARG A 36 5.35 21.95 34.03
C ARG A 36 6.15 20.69 33.73
N ALA A 37 5.98 19.63 34.50
CA ALA A 37 6.63 18.35 34.28
C ALA A 37 6.24 17.75 32.92
N HIS A 38 4.95 17.74 32.58
CA HIS A 38 4.47 17.26 31.28
C HIS A 38 5.02 18.09 30.11
N ARG A 39 5.07 19.42 30.25
CA ARG A 39 5.68 20.28 29.22
C ARG A 39 7.19 20.02 29.06
N ALA A 40 7.90 19.68 30.13
CA ALA A 40 9.31 19.32 30.07
C ALA A 40 9.51 17.99 29.33
N THR A 41 8.73 16.95 29.65
CA THR A 41 8.84 15.64 28.99
C THR A 41 8.47 15.70 27.52
N VAL A 42 7.43 16.46 27.14
CA VAL A 42 7.06 16.66 25.73
C VAL A 42 8.19 17.35 24.97
N ARG A 43 8.84 18.38 25.55
CA ARG A 43 9.98 19.05 24.90
C ARG A 43 11.18 18.12 24.73
N GLU A 44 11.46 17.27 25.71
CA GLU A 44 12.54 16.29 25.62
C GLU A 44 12.27 15.25 24.52
N LEU A 45 11.04 14.73 24.47
CA LEU A 45 10.61 13.78 23.43
C LEU A 45 10.68 14.40 22.02
N SER A 46 10.23 15.66 21.86
CA SER A 46 10.34 16.36 20.59
C SER A 46 11.80 16.56 20.14
N ARG A 47 12.71 16.89 21.07
CA ARG A 47 14.15 17.00 20.76
C ARG A 47 14.75 15.66 20.35
N ALA A 48 14.36 14.58 21.02
CA ALA A 48 14.81 13.22 20.65
C ALA A 48 14.31 12.84 19.24
N ASN A 49 13.03 13.10 18.94
CA ASN A 49 12.46 12.86 17.60
C ASN A 49 13.17 13.67 16.51
N GLU A 50 13.45 14.95 16.74
CA GLU A 50 14.21 15.76 15.79
C GLU A 50 15.63 15.22 15.57
N ALA A 51 16.29 14.70 16.61
CA ALA A 51 17.61 14.08 16.47
C ALA A 51 17.54 12.81 15.61
N VAL A 52 16.53 11.97 15.81
CA VAL A 52 16.29 10.78 14.99
C VAL A 52 16.03 11.15 13.53
N ILE A 53 15.16 12.14 13.27
CA ILE A 53 14.87 12.60 11.90
C ILE A 53 16.15 13.06 11.19
N ARG A 54 16.99 13.85 11.87
CA ARG A 54 18.28 14.30 11.30
C ARG A 54 19.21 13.13 10.97
N GLU A 55 19.25 12.10 11.82
CA GLU A 55 20.10 10.93 11.55
C GLU A 55 19.57 10.09 10.38
N VAL A 56 18.24 9.93 10.26
CA VAL A 56 17.63 9.26 9.10
C VAL A 56 17.94 10.02 7.80
N GLU A 57 17.85 11.35 7.80
CA GLU A 57 18.22 12.17 6.64
C GLU A 57 19.70 12.05 6.29
N ARG A 58 20.58 12.02 7.31
CA ARG A 58 22.01 11.78 7.14
C ARG A 58 22.27 10.42 6.50
N LEU A 59 21.65 9.34 6.98
CA LEU A 59 21.79 8.00 6.42
C LEU A 59 21.28 7.93 4.99
N ARG A 60 20.13 8.55 4.70
CA ARG A 60 19.57 8.64 3.35
C ARG A 60 20.53 9.34 2.39
N LYS A 61 21.22 10.40 2.83
CA LYS A 61 22.23 11.10 2.04
C LYS A 61 23.43 10.19 1.72
N HIS A 62 23.90 9.41 2.69
CA HIS A 62 24.99 8.45 2.46
C HIS A 62 24.55 7.32 1.51
N LEU A 63 23.34 6.79 1.67
CA LEU A 63 22.78 5.80 0.74
C LEU A 63 22.65 6.35 -0.69
N GLY A 64 22.24 7.62 -0.85
CA GLY A 64 22.22 8.29 -2.15
C GLY A 64 23.61 8.49 -2.76
N ALA A 65 24.68 8.55 -1.96
CA ALA A 65 26.05 8.58 -2.47
C ALA A 65 26.55 7.19 -2.93
N LEU A 66 25.91 6.11 -2.48
CA LEU A 66 26.23 4.73 -2.90
C LEU A 66 25.55 4.32 -4.21
N THR A 67 24.51 5.02 -4.66
CA THR A 67 23.84 4.71 -5.94
C THR A 67 24.78 4.73 -7.15
N PRO A 68 25.67 5.73 -7.36
CA PRO A 68 26.60 5.68 -8.49
C PRO A 68 27.60 4.52 -8.42
N ILE A 69 27.94 4.05 -7.20
CA ILE A 69 28.79 2.86 -7.03
C ILE A 69 28.03 1.62 -7.49
N SER A 70 26.76 1.49 -7.11
CA SER A 70 25.89 0.41 -7.58
C SER A 70 25.76 0.42 -9.10
N ASP A 71 25.51 1.58 -9.71
CA ASP A 71 25.39 1.72 -11.17
C ASP A 71 26.71 1.36 -11.88
N SER A 72 27.85 1.72 -11.28
CA SER A 72 29.17 1.39 -11.81
C SER A 72 29.47 -0.12 -11.72
N LEU A 73 29.05 -0.77 -10.63
CA LEU A 73 29.15 -2.22 -10.47
C LEU A 73 28.26 -2.96 -11.49
N ASP A 74 27.04 -2.47 -11.73
CA ASP A 74 26.15 -3.01 -12.76
C ASP A 74 26.75 -2.86 -14.17
N GLN A 75 27.36 -1.71 -14.47
CA GLN A 75 28.05 -1.50 -15.76
C GLN A 75 29.26 -2.42 -15.92
N LEU A 76 30.05 -2.62 -14.86
CA LEU A 76 31.18 -3.55 -14.85
C LEU A 76 30.72 -4.99 -15.02
N ALA A 77 29.65 -5.40 -14.33
CA ALA A 77 29.07 -6.73 -14.48
C ALA A 77 28.59 -6.97 -15.92
N ARG A 78 27.91 -6.00 -16.53
CA ARG A 78 27.50 -6.08 -17.95
C ARG A 78 28.69 -6.22 -18.90
N LYS A 79 29.80 -5.50 -18.64
CA LYS A 79 31.04 -5.61 -19.43
C LYS A 79 31.76 -6.94 -19.24
N ALA A 80 31.87 -7.41 -18.00
CA ALA A 80 32.63 -8.60 -17.65
C ALA A 80 31.93 -9.90 -18.08
N TYR A 81 30.60 -9.96 -17.93
CA TYR A 81 29.84 -11.17 -18.23
C TYR A 81 29.35 -11.26 -19.67
N GLY A 82 29.67 -10.28 -20.53
CA GLY A 82 29.30 -10.31 -21.95
C GLY A 82 27.83 -10.63 -22.18
N PHE A 83 26.95 -10.27 -21.23
CA PHE A 83 25.54 -10.61 -21.27
C PHE A 83 24.92 -9.70 -22.34
N ALA A 84 25.02 -10.16 -23.58
CA ALA A 84 24.05 -9.90 -24.62
C ALA A 84 22.72 -10.45 -24.12
N GLY A 85 22.08 -9.68 -23.22
CA GLY A 85 20.68 -9.84 -22.95
C GLY A 85 19.97 -9.67 -24.27
N THR A 86 19.49 -10.77 -24.81
CA THR A 86 18.33 -10.77 -25.70
C THR A 86 17.18 -10.14 -24.92
N GLU A 87 17.10 -8.82 -24.97
CA GLU A 87 15.81 -8.15 -24.81
C GLU A 87 14.86 -8.78 -25.84
N PRO A 88 13.64 -9.21 -25.45
CA PRO A 88 12.62 -9.55 -26.43
C PRO A 88 12.35 -8.29 -27.25
N THR A 89 12.93 -8.28 -28.45
CA THR A 89 12.89 -7.18 -29.39
C THR A 89 11.46 -7.06 -29.87
N ALA A 90 10.75 -6.02 -29.43
CA ALA A 90 9.54 -5.59 -30.13
C ALA A 90 9.93 -5.28 -31.59
N PRO A 91 9.13 -5.69 -32.59
CA PRO A 91 9.50 -5.55 -33.99
C PRO A 91 9.75 -4.08 -34.35
N ASN A 92 10.97 -3.85 -34.81
CA ASN A 92 11.51 -2.55 -35.18
C ASN A 92 10.80 -2.03 -36.43
N ARG A 93 10.14 -0.88 -36.30
CA ARG A 93 9.49 -0.16 -37.40
C ARG A 93 10.59 0.59 -38.17
N PRO A 94 10.72 0.44 -39.50
CA PRO A 94 11.81 1.06 -40.24
C PRO A 94 11.66 2.59 -40.22
N SER A 95 12.60 3.27 -39.57
CA SER A 95 12.82 4.72 -39.70
C SER A 95 13.57 4.98 -41.00
N ASN A 96 12.86 5.60 -41.94
CA ASN A 96 13.36 6.03 -43.23
C ASN A 96 14.21 7.30 -43.03
N THR A 97 15.53 7.21 -43.27
CA THR A 97 16.42 8.37 -43.38
C THR A 97 16.39 8.89 -44.82
N ALA A 98 15.78 10.06 -45.02
CA ALA A 98 15.94 10.85 -46.24
C ALA A 98 16.35 12.28 -45.86
N VAL A 99 17.51 12.69 -46.38
CA VAL A 99 18.08 14.04 -46.30
C VAL A 99 17.36 14.93 -47.32
N ALA A 100 16.78 16.06 -46.90
CA ALA A 100 16.56 17.23 -47.77
C ALA A 100 16.17 18.51 -46.99
N LYS A 101 16.96 19.57 -47.24
CA LYS A 101 16.69 21.03 -47.28
C LYS A 101 15.95 21.76 -46.12
N PRO A 102 16.34 23.02 -45.80
CA PRO A 102 15.69 23.83 -44.78
C PRO A 102 14.44 24.52 -45.34
N PRO A 103 13.29 24.55 -44.64
CA PRO A 103 12.12 25.27 -45.13
C PRO A 103 11.96 26.64 -44.46
N GLU A 104 11.50 27.55 -45.30
CA GLU A 104 10.86 28.82 -44.97
C GLU A 104 9.71 28.67 -43.96
N ARG A 105 9.48 29.77 -43.27
CA ARG A 105 8.44 30.04 -42.29
C ARG A 105 7.05 29.83 -42.90
N ILE A 106 6.37 28.74 -42.54
CA ILE A 106 4.95 28.51 -42.88
C ILE A 106 4.10 28.44 -41.60
N VAL A 107 2.94 29.08 -41.72
CA VAL A 107 1.91 29.38 -40.73
C VAL A 107 1.23 28.10 -40.21
N ALA A 108 0.84 28.12 -38.93
CA ALA A 108 0.31 26.96 -38.20
C ALA A 108 -0.99 26.37 -38.80
N ALA A 109 -0.98 25.04 -39.02
CA ALA A 109 -2.16 24.24 -39.34
C ALA A 109 -2.69 23.50 -38.08
N PRO A 110 -3.98 23.08 -38.05
CA PRO A 110 -4.63 22.53 -36.87
C PRO A 110 -4.06 21.15 -36.51
N ARG A 111 -3.79 20.93 -35.22
CA ARG A 111 -3.28 19.65 -34.70
C ARG A 111 -4.34 18.56 -34.89
N GLN A 112 -4.00 17.51 -35.64
CA GLN A 112 -4.75 16.26 -35.65
C GLN A 112 -4.50 15.50 -34.35
N ASP A 113 -5.57 15.22 -33.61
CA ASP A 113 -5.57 14.34 -32.45
C ASP A 113 -5.18 12.93 -32.88
N VAL A 114 -4.03 12.45 -32.38
CA VAL A 114 -3.65 11.04 -32.48
C VAL A 114 -4.45 10.28 -31.44
N GLU A 115 -5.57 9.72 -31.89
CA GLU A 115 -6.46 8.86 -31.09
C GLU A 115 -5.73 7.58 -30.67
N LYS A 116 -5.43 7.46 -29.37
CA LYS A 116 -4.95 6.21 -28.77
C LYS A 116 -6.07 5.15 -28.88
N PRO A 117 -5.72 3.86 -29.09
CA PRO A 117 -6.72 2.80 -29.18
C PRO A 117 -7.47 2.70 -27.86
N ARG A 118 -8.76 3.04 -27.89
CA ARG A 118 -9.69 2.82 -26.79
C ARG A 118 -9.90 1.31 -26.67
N PRO A 119 -9.84 0.71 -25.48
CA PRO A 119 -10.28 -0.67 -25.30
C PRO A 119 -11.74 -0.76 -25.73
N SER A 120 -12.03 -1.68 -26.64
CA SER A 120 -13.35 -1.93 -27.21
C SER A 120 -14.37 -2.14 -26.09
N THR A 121 -15.25 -1.15 -25.91
CA THR A 121 -16.46 -1.29 -25.12
C THR A 121 -17.44 -2.18 -25.87
N GLN A 122 -17.42 -3.49 -25.59
CA GLN A 122 -18.63 -4.27 -25.78
C GLN A 122 -19.70 -3.64 -24.88
N ARG A 123 -20.77 -3.13 -25.50
CA ARG A 123 -21.93 -2.57 -24.79
C ARG A 123 -22.74 -3.74 -24.26
N ASP A 124 -22.46 -4.15 -23.04
CA ASP A 124 -23.40 -4.94 -22.26
C ASP A 124 -24.49 -4.00 -21.73
N GLU A 125 -25.50 -3.75 -22.57
CA GLU A 125 -26.69 -2.93 -22.25
C GLU A 125 -27.77 -3.72 -21.48
N HIS A 126 -27.40 -4.73 -20.67
CA HIS A 126 -28.40 -5.67 -20.17
C HIS A 126 -29.12 -5.31 -18.86
N ASP A 127 -28.70 -4.31 -18.05
CA ASP A 127 -29.50 -3.89 -16.86
C ASP A 127 -29.44 -2.38 -16.52
N GLY A 128 -29.26 -1.49 -17.51
CA GLY A 128 -29.29 -0.04 -17.29
C GLY A 128 -28.10 0.57 -16.51
N LEU A 129 -27.23 -0.25 -15.89
CA LEU A 129 -26.00 0.21 -15.26
C LEU A 129 -24.84 0.27 -16.28
N PRO A 130 -24.21 1.45 -16.52
CA PRO A 130 -23.14 1.57 -17.50
C PRO A 130 -21.92 0.69 -17.16
N GLY A 131 -21.29 0.11 -18.19
CA GLY A 131 -20.19 -0.86 -18.06
C GLY A 131 -19.05 -0.48 -17.09
N PRO A 132 -18.62 0.79 -16.96
CA PRO A 132 -17.61 1.17 -15.98
C PRO A 132 -17.98 0.90 -14.52
N TYR A 133 -19.25 1.09 -14.16
CA TYR A 133 -19.77 0.87 -12.81
C TYR A 133 -19.90 -0.64 -12.52
N ARG A 134 -20.40 -1.40 -13.50
CA ARG A 134 -20.51 -2.86 -13.41
C ARG A 134 -19.15 -3.52 -13.19
N ARG A 135 -18.09 -3.06 -13.88
CA ARG A 135 -16.72 -3.55 -13.63
C ARG A 135 -16.26 -3.37 -12.19
N ILE A 136 -16.63 -2.29 -11.53
CA ILE A 136 -16.28 -2.06 -10.12
C ILE A 136 -17.10 -2.98 -9.22
N LEU A 137 -18.41 -3.11 -9.46
CA LEU A 137 -19.25 -4.03 -8.68
C LEU A 137 -18.76 -5.47 -8.81
N ASN A 138 -18.45 -5.93 -10.03
CA ASN A 138 -17.90 -7.26 -10.28
C ASN A 138 -16.54 -7.45 -9.61
N ALA A 139 -15.70 -6.42 -9.55
CA ALA A 139 -14.43 -6.48 -8.84
C ALA A 139 -14.61 -6.60 -7.33
N ILE A 140 -15.57 -5.89 -6.72
CA ILE A 140 -15.88 -6.05 -5.29
C ILE A 140 -16.48 -7.43 -5.03
N ALA A 141 -17.41 -7.87 -5.87
CA ALA A 141 -18.02 -9.19 -5.77
C ALA A 141 -16.97 -10.30 -5.91
N TRP A 142 -16.01 -10.16 -6.82
CA TRP A 142 -14.87 -11.08 -6.94
C TRP A 142 -14.06 -11.18 -5.64
N PHE A 143 -13.83 -10.06 -4.96
CA PHE A 143 -13.19 -10.09 -3.64
C PHE A 143 -14.04 -10.83 -2.59
N GLU A 144 -15.37 -10.64 -2.57
CA GLU A 144 -16.27 -11.41 -1.70
C GLU A 144 -16.19 -12.92 -2.02
N THR A 145 -16.10 -13.32 -3.30
CA THR A 145 -15.97 -14.76 -3.67
C THR A 145 -14.70 -15.41 -3.13
N ILE A 146 -13.65 -14.64 -2.89
CA ILE A 146 -12.41 -15.15 -2.29
C ILE A 146 -12.34 -14.88 -0.79
N GLY A 147 -13.43 -14.43 -0.15
CA GLY A 147 -13.51 -14.19 1.31
C GLY A 147 -12.93 -12.85 1.78
N ILE A 148 -12.78 -11.85 0.89
CA ILE A 148 -12.44 -10.47 1.25
C ILE A 148 -13.72 -9.64 1.20
N ASP A 149 -14.38 -9.48 2.34
CA ASP A 149 -15.65 -8.73 2.42
C ASP A 149 -15.47 -7.20 2.28
N GLU A 150 -14.33 -6.69 2.76
CA GLU A 150 -14.03 -5.25 2.78
C GLU A 150 -12.73 -4.93 2.02
N PRO A 151 -12.67 -5.16 0.70
CA PRO A 151 -11.47 -4.90 -0.07
C PRO A 151 -11.10 -3.42 -0.08
N ASN A 152 -9.80 -3.14 -0.10
CA ASN A 152 -9.30 -1.79 -0.28
C ASN A 152 -9.71 -1.24 -1.66
N ARG A 153 -10.13 0.02 -1.76
CA ARG A 153 -10.51 0.65 -3.04
C ARG A 153 -9.41 0.63 -4.09
N ILE A 154 -8.14 0.66 -3.69
CA ILE A 154 -6.99 0.51 -4.59
C ILE A 154 -6.98 -0.90 -5.21
N ALA A 155 -7.27 -1.91 -4.39
CA ALA A 155 -7.35 -3.30 -4.84
C ALA A 155 -8.51 -3.50 -5.81
N VAL A 156 -9.70 -3.02 -5.45
CA VAL A 156 -10.88 -3.02 -6.33
C VAL A 156 -10.60 -2.31 -7.65
N SER A 157 -9.98 -1.13 -7.61
CA SER A 157 -9.61 -0.39 -8.82
C SER A 157 -8.70 -1.21 -9.73
N PHE A 158 -7.73 -1.90 -9.14
CA PHE A 158 -6.79 -2.73 -9.88
C PHE A 158 -7.51 -3.91 -10.57
N VAL A 159 -8.31 -4.67 -9.82
CA VAL A 159 -9.08 -5.81 -10.37
C VAL A 159 -10.06 -5.36 -11.45
N ALA A 160 -10.68 -4.19 -11.27
CA ALA A 160 -11.56 -3.58 -12.27
C ALA A 160 -10.83 -3.01 -13.52
N GLY A 161 -9.49 -3.11 -13.57
CA GLY A 161 -8.68 -2.65 -14.70
C GLY A 161 -8.43 -1.14 -14.73
N TYR A 162 -8.60 -0.45 -13.60
CA TYR A 162 -8.38 0.99 -13.46
C TYR A 162 -7.07 1.34 -12.75
N LYS A 163 -6.52 2.50 -13.13
CA LYS A 163 -5.45 3.13 -12.36
C LYS A 163 -6.02 3.72 -11.07
N ALA A 164 -5.58 3.19 -9.94
CA ALA A 164 -5.93 3.72 -8.62
C ALA A 164 -5.52 5.19 -8.46
N GLY A 165 -6.28 5.94 -7.65
CA GLY A 165 -6.00 7.35 -7.34
C GLY A 165 -6.29 8.33 -8.46
N THR A 166 -6.97 7.92 -9.54
CA THR A 166 -7.42 8.82 -10.60
C THR A 166 -8.76 9.47 -10.25
N GLY A 167 -9.02 10.68 -10.75
CA GLY A 167 -10.31 11.37 -10.53
C GLY A 167 -11.49 10.54 -11.02
N THR A 168 -11.35 9.92 -12.19
CA THR A 168 -12.38 9.09 -12.82
C THR A 168 -12.86 7.94 -11.95
N ILE A 169 -11.95 7.18 -11.34
CA ILE A 169 -12.33 6.04 -10.50
C ILE A 169 -13.02 6.49 -9.21
N ASN A 170 -12.58 7.61 -8.63
CA ASN A 170 -13.22 8.20 -7.46
C ASN A 170 -14.64 8.69 -7.78
N THR A 171 -14.87 9.25 -8.97
CA THR A 171 -16.22 9.59 -9.44
C THR A 171 -17.11 8.36 -9.52
N TYR A 172 -16.58 7.23 -9.99
CA TYR A 172 -17.37 5.99 -10.07
C TYR A 172 -17.75 5.46 -8.69
N PHE A 173 -16.81 5.39 -7.75
CA PHE A 173 -17.11 5.02 -6.36
C PHE A 173 -18.12 5.99 -5.72
N GLY A 174 -17.94 7.31 -5.92
CA GLY A 174 -18.87 8.31 -5.41
C GLY A 174 -20.30 8.07 -5.91
N ARG A 175 -20.47 7.81 -7.22
CA ARG A 175 -21.79 7.54 -7.81
C ARG A 175 -22.39 6.25 -7.27
N LEU A 176 -21.63 5.14 -7.26
CA LEU A 176 -22.10 3.84 -6.76
C LEU A 176 -22.57 3.94 -5.30
N ASN A 177 -21.86 4.71 -4.47
CA ASN A 177 -22.24 4.94 -3.07
C ASN A 177 -23.52 5.78 -2.99
N SER A 178 -23.62 6.88 -3.76
CA SER A 178 -24.81 7.72 -3.77
C SER A 178 -26.06 7.01 -4.29
N THR A 179 -25.89 5.99 -5.14
CA THR A 179 -26.99 5.14 -5.63
C THR A 179 -27.25 3.92 -4.73
N GLY A 180 -26.58 3.82 -3.58
CA GLY A 180 -26.81 2.75 -2.60
C GLY A 180 -26.34 1.36 -3.03
N LEU A 181 -25.44 1.26 -4.02
CA LEU A 181 -24.90 -0.02 -4.51
C LEU A 181 -23.67 -0.49 -3.73
N ILE A 182 -22.97 0.45 -3.10
CA ILE A 182 -21.82 0.17 -2.22
C ILE A 182 -21.94 1.01 -0.95
N HIS A 183 -21.13 0.66 0.05
CA HIS A 183 -20.89 1.50 1.21
C HIS A 183 -19.40 1.45 1.60
N TYR A 184 -18.99 2.35 2.51
CA TYR A 184 -17.62 2.43 3.01
C TYR A 184 -17.57 1.99 4.48
N PRO A 185 -17.29 0.70 4.77
CA PRO A 185 -17.29 0.18 6.14
C PRO A 185 -16.16 0.77 6.98
N SER A 186 -15.03 1.10 6.34
CA SER A 186 -13.87 1.71 6.98
C SER A 186 -13.12 2.60 5.98
N SER A 187 -12.22 3.45 6.50
CA SER A 187 -11.47 4.39 5.67
C SER A 187 -10.64 3.66 4.62
N GLY A 188 -10.97 3.88 3.34
CA GLY A 188 -10.25 3.31 2.20
C GLY A 188 -10.73 1.93 1.76
N CYS A 189 -11.66 1.30 2.48
CA CYS A 189 -12.31 0.05 2.09
C CYS A 189 -13.68 0.31 1.45
N VAL A 190 -14.20 -0.68 0.74
CA VAL A 190 -15.51 -0.64 0.08
C VAL A 190 -16.15 -2.02 0.15
N ALA A 191 -17.45 -2.08 0.34
CA ALA A 191 -18.22 -3.32 0.34
C ALA A 191 -19.53 -3.15 -0.44
N LEU A 192 -20.06 -4.24 -0.98
CA LEU A 192 -21.37 -4.22 -1.66
C LEU A 192 -22.50 -4.05 -0.64
N THR A 193 -23.56 -3.38 -1.04
CA THR A 193 -24.87 -3.51 -0.37
C THR A 193 -25.61 -4.71 -0.96
N ASP A 194 -26.75 -5.10 -0.38
CA ASP A 194 -27.57 -6.17 -0.95
C ASP A 194 -28.04 -5.85 -2.37
N GLU A 195 -28.32 -4.57 -2.67
CA GLU A 195 -28.64 -4.13 -4.02
C GLU A 195 -27.41 -4.19 -4.93
N GLY A 196 -26.23 -3.79 -4.44
CA GLY A 196 -24.98 -3.96 -5.16
C GLY A 196 -24.67 -5.40 -5.55
N ARG A 197 -24.97 -6.35 -4.65
CA ARG A 197 -24.82 -7.80 -4.92
C ARG A 197 -25.78 -8.31 -5.97
N ARG A 198 -27.03 -7.82 -5.99
CA ARG A 198 -28.00 -8.19 -7.04
C ARG A 198 -27.57 -7.68 -8.42
N GLN A 199 -26.87 -6.55 -8.47
CA GLN A 199 -26.41 -5.94 -9.72
C GLN A 199 -24.99 -6.36 -10.14
N SER A 200 -24.27 -7.08 -9.28
CA SER A 200 -22.97 -7.63 -9.63
C SER A 200 -23.13 -8.97 -10.34
N GLN A 201 -22.17 -9.25 -11.22
CA GLN A 201 -22.04 -10.51 -11.93
C GLN A 201 -20.58 -10.96 -11.76
N PRO A 202 -20.19 -11.41 -10.54
CA PRO A 202 -18.86 -11.96 -10.35
C PRO A 202 -18.67 -13.19 -11.23
N PRO A 203 -17.44 -13.52 -11.63
CA PRO A 203 -17.15 -14.83 -12.21
C PRO A 203 -17.48 -15.93 -11.19
N ASP A 204 -17.77 -17.13 -11.68
CA ASP A 204 -18.04 -18.28 -10.83
C ASP A 204 -16.90 -18.52 -9.83
N MET A 205 -17.28 -18.80 -8.58
CA MET A 205 -16.30 -19.07 -7.54
C MET A 205 -15.49 -20.32 -7.91
N PRO A 206 -14.15 -20.25 -7.89
CA PRO A 206 -13.33 -21.41 -8.20
C PRO A 206 -13.58 -22.51 -7.18
N ALA A 207 -13.92 -23.71 -7.66
CA ALA A 207 -14.27 -24.85 -6.82
C ALA A 207 -13.08 -25.52 -6.11
N THR A 208 -11.85 -25.21 -6.54
CA THR A 208 -10.62 -25.77 -5.98
C THR A 208 -9.59 -24.68 -5.71
N THR A 209 -8.64 -24.96 -4.80
CA THR A 209 -7.52 -24.06 -4.49
C THR A 209 -6.68 -23.76 -5.73
N GLU A 210 -6.47 -24.75 -6.61
CA GLU A 210 -5.73 -24.56 -7.86
C GLU A 210 -6.47 -23.63 -8.82
N ALA A 211 -7.79 -23.79 -8.95
CA ALA A 211 -8.62 -22.90 -9.76
C ALA A 211 -8.63 -21.47 -9.18
N LEU A 212 -8.62 -21.33 -7.86
CA LEU A 212 -8.51 -20.04 -7.18
C LEU A 212 -7.18 -19.36 -7.48
N HIS A 213 -6.07 -20.09 -7.34
CA HIS A 213 -4.75 -19.58 -7.69
C HIS A 213 -4.69 -19.13 -9.15
N GLN A 214 -5.24 -19.93 -10.07
CA GLN A 214 -5.27 -19.60 -11.49
C GLN A 214 -6.05 -18.31 -11.77
N ALA A 215 -7.26 -18.17 -11.20
CA ALA A 215 -8.06 -16.94 -11.32
C ALA A 215 -7.33 -15.71 -10.76
N VAL A 216 -6.65 -15.86 -9.62
CA VAL A 216 -5.82 -14.80 -9.02
C VAL A 216 -4.64 -14.43 -9.93
N TYR A 217 -3.98 -15.41 -10.56
CA TYR A 217 -2.84 -15.15 -11.46
C TYR A 217 -3.24 -14.47 -12.77
N GLU A 218 -4.45 -14.72 -13.27
CA GLU A 218 -4.98 -14.01 -14.44
C GLU A 218 -5.19 -12.53 -14.17
N VAL A 219 -5.57 -12.18 -12.93
CA VAL A 219 -5.71 -10.79 -12.47
C VAL A 219 -4.35 -10.16 -12.13
N LEU A 220 -3.31 -10.96 -11.83
CA LEU A 220 -1.97 -10.53 -11.43
C LEU A 220 -0.89 -10.77 -12.52
N PRO A 221 -0.93 -10.07 -13.66
CA PRO A 221 0.00 -10.36 -14.73
C PRO A 221 1.45 -10.02 -14.37
N GLY A 222 2.37 -10.82 -14.93
CA GLY A 222 3.80 -10.56 -14.95
C GLY A 222 4.48 -10.70 -13.57
N PRO A 223 5.22 -9.67 -13.10
CA PRO A 223 5.97 -9.71 -11.85
C PRO A 223 5.22 -10.13 -10.58
N LEU A 224 3.99 -9.65 -10.41
CA LEU A 224 3.20 -9.87 -9.19
C LEU A 224 2.85 -11.35 -9.02
N GLY A 225 2.33 -11.97 -10.09
CA GLY A 225 1.98 -13.38 -10.10
C GLY A 225 3.20 -14.28 -9.87
N ARG A 226 4.37 -13.94 -10.41
CA ARG A 226 5.60 -14.71 -10.16
C ARG A 226 5.98 -14.74 -8.68
N ILE A 227 6.00 -13.57 -8.03
CA ILE A 227 6.31 -13.46 -6.60
C ILE A 227 5.26 -14.20 -5.77
N LEU A 228 3.98 -14.08 -6.12
CA LEU A 228 2.92 -14.74 -5.38
C LEU A 228 2.98 -16.27 -5.51
N LYS A 229 3.39 -16.81 -6.67
CA LYS A 229 3.60 -18.26 -6.87
C LYS A 229 4.63 -18.83 -5.90
N GLU A 230 5.76 -18.15 -5.72
CA GLU A 230 6.79 -18.56 -4.75
C GLU A 230 6.22 -18.61 -3.32
N LEU A 231 5.44 -17.60 -2.94
CA LEU A 231 4.80 -17.54 -1.62
C LEU A 231 3.72 -18.60 -1.41
N VAL A 232 2.94 -18.89 -2.46
CA VAL A 232 1.92 -19.94 -2.42
C VAL A 232 2.57 -21.32 -2.28
N ALA A 233 3.68 -21.56 -2.99
CA ALA A 233 4.41 -22.83 -2.91
C ALA A 233 5.06 -23.05 -1.53
N ALA A 234 5.43 -21.97 -0.83
CA ALA A 234 6.02 -22.03 0.50
C ALA A 234 5.01 -22.11 1.65
N TYR A 235 3.72 -21.82 1.40
CA TYR A 235 2.69 -21.78 2.44
C TYR A 235 2.54 -23.16 3.13
N PRO A 236 2.36 -23.22 4.47
CA PRO A 236 2.09 -22.13 5.41
C PRO A 236 3.32 -21.37 5.91
N GLU A 237 4.52 -21.74 5.48
CA GLU A 237 5.76 -21.15 5.98
C GLU A 237 5.98 -19.73 5.43
N SER A 238 6.59 -18.88 6.25
CA SER A 238 7.02 -17.56 5.80
C SER A 238 8.37 -17.63 5.09
N VAL A 239 8.53 -16.81 4.05
CA VAL A 239 9.77 -16.72 3.27
C VAL A 239 10.53 -15.45 3.64
N ASP A 240 11.85 -15.58 3.83
CA ASP A 240 12.72 -14.42 4.00
C ASP A 240 12.65 -13.52 2.75
N ARG A 241 12.53 -12.22 2.98
CA ARG A 241 12.36 -11.22 1.90
C ARG A 241 13.49 -11.25 0.87
N THR A 242 14.73 -11.47 1.31
CA THR A 242 15.91 -11.55 0.44
C THR A 242 15.82 -12.80 -0.43
N ASN A 243 15.49 -13.94 0.19
CA ASN A 243 15.33 -15.22 -0.52
C ASN A 243 14.14 -15.19 -1.49
N LEU A 244 13.03 -14.54 -1.13
CA LEU A 244 11.89 -14.35 -2.00
C LEU A 244 12.25 -13.48 -3.22
N ALA A 245 13.06 -12.42 -3.03
CA ALA A 245 13.52 -11.60 -4.13
C ALA A 245 14.36 -12.44 -5.11
N LEU A 246 15.34 -13.20 -4.59
CA LEU A 246 16.22 -14.02 -5.40
C LEU A 246 15.47 -15.10 -6.18
N SER A 247 14.59 -15.86 -5.53
CA SER A 247 13.76 -16.89 -6.16
C SER A 247 12.84 -16.31 -7.25
N ALA A 248 12.26 -15.14 -7.02
CA ALA A 248 11.43 -14.45 -8.01
C ALA A 248 12.23 -13.76 -9.13
N GLY A 249 13.57 -13.85 -9.14
CA GLY A 249 14.44 -13.27 -10.15
C GLY A 249 14.68 -11.77 -9.99
N TYR A 250 14.66 -11.26 -8.76
CA TYR A 250 14.95 -9.87 -8.41
C TYR A 250 16.20 -9.76 -7.53
N SER A 251 16.98 -8.70 -7.74
CA SER A 251 18.02 -8.34 -6.80
C SER A 251 17.41 -7.88 -5.46
N PRO A 252 17.87 -8.41 -4.31
CA PRO A 252 17.43 -7.96 -3.01
C PRO A 252 17.60 -6.47 -2.80
N GLY A 253 16.70 -5.86 -2.03
CA GLY A 253 16.77 -4.42 -1.70
C GLY A 253 16.37 -3.47 -2.83
N THR A 254 16.02 -3.96 -4.02
CA THR A 254 15.58 -3.10 -5.13
C THR A 254 14.21 -2.46 -4.88
N GLY A 255 14.05 -1.19 -5.30
CA GLY A 255 12.78 -0.46 -5.18
C GLY A 255 11.63 -1.11 -5.94
N THR A 256 11.93 -1.77 -7.07
CA THR A 256 10.96 -2.48 -7.91
C THR A 256 10.31 -3.65 -7.17
N PHE A 257 11.11 -4.54 -6.57
CA PHE A 257 10.60 -5.66 -5.77
C PHE A 257 9.74 -5.15 -4.59
N ASN A 258 10.22 -4.13 -3.90
CA ASN A 258 9.50 -3.53 -2.77
C ASN A 258 8.12 -2.97 -3.19
N THR A 259 8.04 -2.43 -4.40
CA THR A 259 6.78 -1.93 -4.98
C THR A 259 5.81 -3.08 -5.25
N TYR A 260 6.29 -4.21 -5.79
CA TYR A 260 5.44 -5.37 -6.04
C TYR A 260 4.92 -6.01 -4.75
N ILE A 261 5.78 -6.20 -3.75
CA ILE A 261 5.35 -6.70 -2.43
C ILE A 261 4.35 -5.72 -1.78
N GLY A 262 4.62 -4.40 -1.82
CA GLY A 262 3.70 -3.39 -1.29
C GLY A 262 2.32 -3.47 -1.95
N ARG A 263 2.29 -3.74 -3.26
CA ARG A 263 1.06 -3.94 -4.02
C ARG A 263 0.34 -5.22 -3.63
N LEU A 264 1.02 -6.37 -3.58
CA LEU A 264 0.44 -7.65 -3.14
C LEU A 264 -0.15 -7.54 -1.72
N ARG A 265 0.52 -6.81 -0.82
CA ARG A 265 0.00 -6.51 0.52
C ARG A 265 -1.27 -5.68 0.46
N SER A 266 -1.29 -4.64 -0.37
CA SER A 266 -2.45 -3.76 -0.53
C SER A 266 -3.65 -4.48 -1.16
N LEU A 267 -3.40 -5.55 -1.92
CA LEU A 267 -4.42 -6.46 -2.43
C LEU A 267 -4.92 -7.46 -1.38
N GLY A 268 -4.32 -7.49 -0.19
CA GLY A 268 -4.72 -8.39 0.89
C GLY A 268 -4.32 -9.85 0.67
N LEU A 269 -3.38 -10.13 -0.24
CA LEU A 269 -2.98 -11.49 -0.62
C LEU A 269 -1.80 -12.03 0.20
N ILE A 270 -1.01 -11.13 0.81
CA ILE A 270 0.19 -11.47 1.58
C ILE A 270 0.22 -10.72 2.92
N GLY A 271 0.95 -11.27 3.88
CA GLY A 271 1.19 -10.70 5.20
C GLY A 271 2.66 -10.68 5.61
N TYR A 272 2.94 -10.06 6.75
CA TYR A 272 4.27 -10.00 7.36
C TYR A 272 4.17 -10.53 8.79
N PRO A 273 4.46 -11.82 9.03
CA PRO A 273 4.37 -12.38 10.37
C PRO A 273 5.43 -11.76 11.30
N THR A 274 6.61 -11.47 10.75
CA THR A 274 7.70 -10.76 11.44
C THR A 274 8.44 -9.85 10.46
N THR A 275 9.28 -8.95 10.99
CA THR A 275 10.09 -8.05 10.16
C THR A 275 11.01 -8.85 9.23
N GLY A 276 10.93 -8.58 7.93
CA GLY A 276 11.76 -9.25 6.92
C GLY A 276 11.20 -10.58 6.42
N GLN A 277 10.10 -11.07 6.99
CA GLN A 277 9.43 -12.30 6.54
C GLN A 277 8.12 -11.97 5.81
N ILE A 278 7.79 -12.75 4.80
CA ILE A 278 6.60 -12.56 3.96
C ILE A 278 5.89 -13.89 3.81
N VAL A 279 4.57 -13.91 3.97
CA VAL A 279 3.76 -15.13 3.87
C VAL A 279 2.52 -14.90 3.00
N ALA A 280 2.12 -15.92 2.23
CA ALA A 280 0.81 -15.93 1.58
C ALA A 280 -0.30 -15.95 2.65
N ARG A 281 -1.42 -15.27 2.41
CA ARG A 281 -2.54 -15.30 3.37
C ARG A 281 -3.39 -16.57 3.19
N PRO A 282 -3.99 -17.09 4.27
CA PRO A 282 -4.85 -18.29 4.23
C PRO A 282 -5.99 -18.21 3.21
N ILE A 283 -6.41 -16.99 2.90
CA ILE A 283 -7.45 -16.67 1.91
C ILE A 283 -7.19 -17.20 0.50
N LEU A 284 -5.94 -17.54 0.19
CA LEU A 284 -5.56 -18.15 -1.08
C LEU A 284 -5.82 -19.67 -1.11
N PHE A 285 -6.23 -20.27 0.01
CA PHE A 285 -6.36 -21.71 0.16
C PHE A 285 -7.76 -22.06 0.66
N LEU A 286 -8.53 -22.80 -0.15
CA LEU A 286 -9.86 -23.25 0.24
C LEU A 286 -9.74 -24.27 1.38
N GLY A 287 -10.57 -24.14 2.42
CA GLY A 287 -10.64 -25.10 3.54
C GLY A 287 -9.77 -24.79 4.76
N ASN A 288 -9.01 -23.68 4.77
CA ASN A 288 -8.13 -23.26 5.88
C ASN A 288 -8.62 -21.99 6.62
N GLY A 289 -9.93 -21.69 6.55
CA GLY A 289 -10.57 -20.54 7.20
C GLY A 289 -11.36 -20.91 8.44
#